data_AF-A0A1I5U6I7-F1
#
_entry.id   AF-A0A1I5U6I7-F1
#
_cell.length_a   1.000
_cell.length_b   1.000
_cell.length_c   1.000
_cell.angle_alpha   90.00
_cell.angle_beta   90.00
_cell.angle_gamma   90.00
#
_symmetry.space_group_name_H-M   'P 1'
#
loop_
_entity.id
_entity.type
_entity.pdbx_description
1 polymer ?
#
loop_
_entity_poly.entity_id
_entity_poly.type
_entity_poly.pdbx_seq_one_letter_code
_entity_poly.pdbx_strand_id
1 'polypeptide(L)' 'MSTTTLESTTAERSTGRATWTCPNCRGETTTAKKRCADCGTSRW' A
#
# COMPACT_ATOMS: atom_id res chain seq x y z
N MET A 1 34.76 -18.58 -6.27
CA MET A 1 33.52 -18.21 -6.99
C MET A 1 32.34 -18.71 -6.18
N SER A 2 31.87 -17.89 -5.24
CA SER A 2 30.74 -18.25 -4.37
C SER A 2 29.71 -17.13 -4.50
N THR A 3 28.71 -17.41 -5.33
CA THR A 3 27.52 -16.58 -5.54
C THR A 3 26.65 -16.67 -4.30
N THR A 4 26.82 -15.73 -3.36
CA THR A 4 25.84 -15.54 -2.30
C THR A 4 24.67 -14.76 -2.90
N THR A 5 23.58 -15.50 -3.02
CA THR A 5 22.21 -15.11 -3.32
C THR A 5 21.93 -13.63 -3.06
N LEU A 6 21.59 -12.94 -4.14
CA LEU A 6 20.84 -11.68 -4.08
C LEU A 6 19.57 -11.97 -3.27
N GLU A 7 19.57 -11.64 -1.99
CA GLU A 7 18.36 -11.24 -1.28
C GLU A 7 17.83 -10.03 -2.03
N SER A 8 17.11 -10.35 -3.11
CA SER A 8 16.47 -9.42 -3.99
C SER A 8 15.38 -8.80 -3.16
N THR A 9 15.79 -7.69 -2.55
CA THR A 9 15.04 -6.60 -1.96
C THR A 9 13.61 -6.58 -2.49
N THR A 10 12.72 -7.40 -1.91
CA THR A 10 11.28 -7.23 -2.08
C THR A 10 10.82 -6.21 -1.06
N ALA A 11 11.52 -5.07 -1.02
CA ALA A 11 11.18 -3.91 -0.21
C ALA A 11 11.39 -2.61 -0.98
N GLU A 12 11.99 -2.62 -2.18
CA GLU A 12 12.33 -1.38 -2.89
C GLU A 12 11.80 -1.42 -4.32
N ARG A 13 10.50 -1.64 -4.49
CA ARG A 13 9.78 -1.04 -5.62
C ARG A 13 8.34 -0.73 -5.26
N SER A 14 8.16 -0.02 -4.16
CA SER A 14 6.99 0.82 -4.02
C SER A 14 7.44 2.26 -4.22
N THR A 15 7.44 2.72 -5.48
CA THR A 15 6.93 4.07 -5.79
C THR A 15 5.45 4.07 -5.37
N GLY A 16 5.23 3.85 -4.08
CA GLY A 16 4.00 3.38 -3.52
C GLY A 16 3.12 4.60 -3.48
N ARG A 17 2.16 4.68 -4.38
CA ARG A 17 0.98 5.48 -4.14
C ARG A 17 0.58 5.17 -2.72
N ALA A 18 0.81 6.09 -1.78
CA ALA A 18 0.51 5.84 -0.37
C ALA A 18 -0.96 5.43 -0.36
N THR A 19 -1.26 4.18 -0.05
CA THR A 19 -2.61 3.67 0.08
C THR A 19 -2.86 3.45 1.56
N TRP A 20 -4.11 3.56 1.97
CA TRP A 20 -4.56 3.23 3.31
C TRP A 20 -5.70 2.23 3.19
N THR A 21 -5.69 1.28 4.12
CA THR A 21 -6.74 0.28 4.23
C THR A 21 -7.92 0.90 4.97
N CYS A 22 -9.11 0.81 4.38
CA CYS A 22 -10.33 1.31 4.99
C CYS A 22 -10.71 0.48 6.23
N PRO A 23 -10.99 1.08 7.40
CA PRO A 23 -11.38 0.32 8.58
C PRO A 23 -12.78 -0.28 8.50
N ASN A 24 -13.64 0.22 7.61
CA ASN A 24 -15.02 -0.26 7.45
C ASN A 24 -15.08 -1.47 6.50
N CYS A 25 -14.61 -1.30 5.27
CA CYS A 25 -14.73 -2.30 4.21
C CYS A 25 -13.41 -3.00 3.86
N ARG A 26 -12.28 -2.65 4.52
CA ARG A 26 -10.93 -3.18 4.25
C ARG A 26 -10.41 -2.95 2.83
N GLY A 27 -11.09 -2.15 2.02
CA GLY A 27 -10.63 -1.75 0.70
C GLY A 27 -9.37 -0.87 0.75
N GLU A 28 -8.49 -1.02 -0.23
CA GLU A 28 -7.32 -0.18 -0.38
C GLU A 28 -7.68 1.13 -1.09
N THR A 29 -7.46 2.25 -0.42
CA THR A 29 -7.76 3.57 -0.97
C THR A 29 -6.50 4.41 -1.03
N THR A 30 -6.35 5.25 -2.06
CA THR A 30 -5.23 6.19 -2.15
C THR A 30 -5.28 7.22 -1.00
N THR A 31 -4.15 7.46 -0.32
CA THR A 31 -3.95 8.49 0.73
C THR A 31 -4.28 9.90 0.27
N ALA A 32 -4.21 10.18 -1.03
CA ALA A 32 -4.70 11.43 -1.60
C ALA A 32 -6.22 11.64 -1.37
N LYS A 33 -6.99 10.56 -1.23
CA LYS A 33 -8.43 10.60 -0.96
C LYS A 33 -8.69 10.54 0.54
N LYS A 34 -9.47 11.51 1.04
CA LYS A 34 -9.98 11.57 2.42
C LYS A 34 -11.03 10.50 2.74
N ARG A 35 -11.64 9.93 1.71
CA ARG A 35 -12.74 8.95 1.77
C ARG A 35 -12.38 7.69 1.01
N CYS A 36 -12.81 6.56 1.54
CA CYS A 36 -12.67 5.26 0.89
C CYS A 36 -13.35 5.29 -0.48
N ALA A 37 -12.69 4.75 -1.50
CA ALA A 37 -13.25 4.69 -2.84
C ALA A 37 -14.41 3.70 -2.96
N ASP A 38 -14.39 2.62 -2.18
CA ASP A 38 -15.41 1.55 -2.22
C ASP A 38 -16.65 1.89 -1.38
N CYS A 39 -16.46 2.12 -0.08
CA CYS A 39 -17.57 2.29 0.86
C CYS A 39 -17.80 3.74 1.30
N GLY A 40 -16.99 4.69 0.82
CA GLY A 40 -17.13 6.10 1.15
C GLY A 40 -16.67 6.50 2.55
N THR A 41 -16.25 5.57 3.42
CA THR A 41 -15.80 5.85 4.79
C THR A 41 -14.71 6.92 4.83
N SER A 42 -14.91 7.95 5.66
CA SER A 42 -13.89 8.97 5.93
C SER A 42 -12.78 8.42 6.81
N ARG A 43 -11.54 8.81 6.54
CA ARG A 43 -10.39 8.52 7.42
C ARG A 43 -10.30 9.46 8.65
N TRP A 44 -11.31 10.31 8.85
CA TRP A 44 -11.37 11.42 9.82
C TRP A 44 -12.71 11.36 10.54
#